data_AF-A0A7K7UME7-F1
#
_entry.id   AF-A0A7K7UME7-F1
#
_cell.length_a   1.000
_cell.length_b   1.000
_cell.length_c   1.000
_cell.angle_alpha   90.00
_cell.angle_beta   90.00
_cell.angle_gamma   90.00
#
_symmetry.space_group_name_H-M   'P 1'
#
loop_
_entity.id
_entity.type
_entity.pdbx_description
1 polymer ?
#
loop_
_entity_poly.entity_id
_entity_poly.type
_entity_poly.pdbx_seq_one_letter_code
_entity_poly.pdbx_strand_id
1 'polypeptide(L)' 'ALFAGSRLLKGYRGGHVVIRFALGGCTNRPFFRIVAAHSRRARDGKYLEQLGCLDPLPNAHGERVVGLNLERLRH' A
#
# COMPACT_ATOMS: atom_id res chain seq x y z
N ALA A 1 28.14 -4.71 17.39
CA ALA A 1 26.69 -4.46 17.27
C ALA A 1 26.20 -5.11 15.99
N LEU A 2 25.25 -6.05 16.11
CA LEU A 2 24.77 -6.87 14.99
C LEU A 2 24.19 -5.98 13.89
N PHE A 3 24.72 -6.11 12.68
CA PHE A 3 24.11 -5.62 11.46
C PHE A 3 22.74 -6.29 11.30
N ALA A 4 21.71 -5.66 11.87
CA ALA A 4 20.32 -5.99 11.56
C ALA A 4 20.04 -5.49 10.14
N GLY A 5 20.61 -6.18 9.15
CA GLY A 5 20.17 -6.11 7.77
C GLY A 5 18.71 -6.54 7.77
N SER A 6 17.80 -5.57 7.91
CA SER A 6 16.38 -5.82 7.69
C SER A 6 16.32 -6.46 6.31
N ARG A 7 15.89 -7.72 6.25
CA ARG A 7 15.77 -8.47 5.00
C ARG A 7 14.71 -7.72 4.19
N LEU A 8 15.15 -6.74 3.40
CA LEU A 8 14.27 -5.81 2.67
C LEU A 8 13.27 -6.62 1.85
N LEU A 9 13.66 -7.83 1.44
CA LEU A 9 12.83 -8.84 0.83
C LEU A 9 12.97 -10.17 1.58
N LYS A 10 11.91 -10.59 2.30
CA LYS A 10 11.78 -12.01 2.66
C LYS A 10 11.77 -12.78 1.33
N GLY A 11 12.66 -13.75 1.15
CA GLY A 11 12.78 -14.50 -0.09
C GLY A 11 11.53 -15.34 -0.34
N TYR A 12 10.57 -14.80 -1.09
CA TYR A 12 9.39 -15.53 -1.52
C TYR A 12 9.73 -16.31 -2.80
N ARG A 13 9.53 -17.64 -2.80
CA ARG A 13 9.85 -18.51 -3.95
C ARG A 13 8.82 -18.41 -5.06
N GLY A 14 9.02 -17.51 -6.02
CA GLY A 14 8.00 -17.14 -6.99
C GLY A 14 7.07 -16.07 -6.41
N GLY A 15 6.31 -15.39 -7.27
CA GLY A 15 5.56 -14.20 -6.91
C GLY A 15 5.87 -13.08 -7.89
N HIS A 16 5.01 -12.07 -7.88
CA HIS A 16 5.11 -10.91 -8.78
C HIS A 16 4.77 -9.65 -7.98
N VAL A 17 5.11 -8.50 -8.55
CA VAL A 17 4.70 -7.21 -8.01
C VAL A 17 3.25 -6.97 -8.42
N VAL A 18 2.43 -6.55 -7.45
CA VAL A 18 1.04 -6.16 -7.67
C VAL A 18 0.82 -4.76 -7.13
N ILE A 19 -0.05 -4.02 -7.78
CA ILE A 19 -0.63 -2.80 -7.22
C ILE A 19 -1.90 -3.21 -6.49
N ARG A 20 -1.99 -2.93 -5.19
CA ARG A 20 -3.10 -3.35 -4.34
C ARG A 20 -3.43 -2.33 -3.27
N PHE A 21 -4.60 -2.47 -2.64
CA PHE A 21 -4.96 -1.70 -1.47
C PHE A 21 -4.39 -2.32 -0.19
N ALA A 22 -3.72 -1.51 0.62
CA ALA A 22 -3.41 -1.82 2.02
C ALA A 22 -4.43 -1.09 2.91
N LEU A 23 -5.10 -1.83 3.79
CA LEU A 23 -6.07 -1.27 4.73
C LEU A 23 -5.32 -0.55 5.86
N GLY A 24 -5.84 0.60 6.24
CA GLY A 24 -5.49 1.35 7.42
C GLY A 24 -6.74 2.01 8.02
N GLY A 25 -6.51 2.92 8.96
CA GLY A 25 -7.57 3.55 9.73
C GLY A 25 -7.98 2.74 10.95
N CYS A 26 -9.18 3.01 11.43
CA CYS A 26 -9.73 2.42 12.66
C CYS A 26 -11.04 1.69 12.35
N THR A 27 -11.56 0.96 13.33
CA THR A 27 -12.91 0.38 13.25
C THR A 27 -13.93 1.47 12.85
N ASN A 28 -14.78 1.17 11.88
CA ASN A 28 -15.76 2.11 11.28
C ASN A 28 -15.16 3.35 10.58
N ARG A 29 -13.83 3.42 10.41
CA ARG A 29 -13.14 4.48 9.68
C ARG A 29 -12.04 3.87 8.79
N PRO A 30 -12.41 3.16 7.70
CA PRO A 30 -11.44 2.58 6.79
C PRO A 30 -10.72 3.68 6.00
N PHE A 31 -9.43 3.47 5.75
CA PHE A 31 -8.62 4.27 4.84
C PHE A 31 -7.71 3.34 4.05
N PHE A 32 -7.67 3.49 2.72
CA PHE A 32 -6.88 2.60 1.86
C PHE A 32 -5.65 3.33 1.34
N ARG A 33 -4.49 2.67 1.42
CA ARG A 33 -3.28 3.09 0.72
C ARG A 33 -3.14 2.27 -0.55
N ILE A 34 -2.85 2.91 -1.67
CA ILE A 34 -2.58 2.24 -2.95
C ILE A 34 -1.08 1.98 -2.99
N VAL A 35 -0.68 0.72 -2.99
CA VAL A 35 0.73 0.33 -2.81
C VAL A 35 1.17 -0.69 -3.86
N ALA A 36 2.41 -0.57 -4.30
CA ALA A 36 3.12 -1.62 -5.02
C ALA A 36 3.76 -2.57 -4.01
N ALA A 37 3.39 -3.85 -4.04
CA ALA A 37 3.91 -4.84 -3.10
C ALA A 37 4.03 -6.22 -3.76
N HIS A 38 4.85 -7.09 -3.17
CA HIS A 38 4.88 -8.50 -3.58
C HIS A 38 3.57 -9.21 -3.22
N SER A 39 3.03 -9.99 -4.16
CA SER A 39 1.73 -10.69 -4.00
C SER A 39 1.64 -11.55 -2.75
N ARG A 40 2.75 -12.16 -2.31
CA ARG A 40 2.80 -13.05 -1.14
C ARG A 40 3.02 -12.36 0.20
N ARG A 41 3.20 -11.04 0.21
CA ARG A 41 3.31 -10.29 1.47
C ARG A 41 1.92 -10.09 2.09
N ALA A 42 1.89 -10.05 3.43
CA ALA A 42 0.71 -9.66 4.20
C ALA A 42 0.11 -8.35 3.69
N ARG A 43 -1.22 -8.23 3.75
CA ARG A 43 -1.99 -7.12 3.16
C ARG A 43 -1.42 -5.75 3.53
N ASP A 44 -1.25 -5.50 4.82
CA ASP A 44 -0.86 -4.19 5.38
C ASP A 44 0.62 -4.14 5.80
N GLY A 45 1.38 -5.16 5.38
CA GLY A 45 2.81 -5.24 5.68
C GLY A 45 3.65 -4.27 4.86
N LYS A 46 4.98 -4.41 4.97
CA LYS A 46 5.94 -3.63 4.19
C LYS A 46 5.71 -3.79 2.69
N TYR A 47 5.53 -2.66 2.01
CA TYR A 47 5.40 -2.53 0.56
C TYR A 47 6.68 -1.98 -0.06
N LEU A 48 6.78 -2.03 -1.40
CA LEU A 48 7.90 -1.46 -2.15
C LEU A 48 7.76 0.06 -2.23
N GLU A 49 6.56 0.52 -2.59
CA GLU A 49 6.25 1.93 -2.78
C GLU A 49 4.76 2.20 -2.55
N GLN A 50 4.43 3.40 -2.08
CA GLN A 50 3.06 3.91 -2.05
C GLN A 50 2.79 4.76 -3.30
N LEU A 51 1.79 4.38 -4.07
CA LEU A 51 1.39 5.03 -5.32
C LEU A 51 0.20 5.98 -5.12
N GLY A 52 -0.47 5.93 -3.97
CA GLY A 52 -1.66 6.73 -3.74
C GLY A 52 -2.42 6.41 -2.46
N CYS A 53 -3.63 6.94 -2.36
CA CYS A 53 -4.58 6.70 -1.28
C CYS A 53 -6.03 6.81 -1.76
N LEU A 54 -6.94 6.22 -0.99
CA LEU A 54 -8.37 6.26 -1.19
C LEU A 54 -9.05 6.40 0.17
N ASP A 55 -9.79 7.49 0.34
CA ASP A 55 -10.75 7.65 1.42
C ASP A 55 -12.16 7.24 0.92
N PRO A 56 -12.69 6.09 1.37
CA PRO A 56 -14.01 5.65 0.94
C PRO A 56 -15.15 6.48 1.56
N LEU A 57 -14.89 7.17 2.67
CA LEU A 57 -15.90 8.01 3.32
C LEU A 57 -15.90 9.40 2.68
N PRO A 58 -17.08 9.99 2.46
CA PRO A 58 -17.17 11.34 1.94
C PRO A 58 -16.59 12.34 2.95
N ASN A 59 -15.91 13.37 2.43
CA ASN A 59 -15.50 14.53 3.21
C ASN A 59 -16.72 15.42 3.55
N ALA A 60 -16.47 16.57 4.19
CA ALA A 60 -17.52 17.53 4.52
C ALA A 60 -18.29 18.08 3.29
N HIS A 61 -17.72 17.97 2.10
CA HIS A 61 -18.32 18.38 0.83
C HIS A 61 -19.05 17.24 0.11
N GLY A 62 -19.11 16.03 0.70
CA GLY A 62 -19.74 14.87 0.09
C GLY A 62 -18.85 14.11 -0.90
N GLU A 63 -17.57 14.46 -1.00
CA GLU A 63 -16.66 13.94 -2.02
C GLU A 63 -15.80 12.79 -1.47
N ARG A 64 -15.56 11.77 -2.29
CA ARG A 64 -14.59 10.71 -1.98
C ARG A 64 -13.22 11.11 -2.50
N VAL A 65 -12.23 11.12 -1.62
CA VAL A 65 -10.88 11.58 -1.95
C VAL A 65 -10.04 10.41 -2.47
N VAL A 66 -9.47 10.58 -3.66
CA VAL A 66 -8.53 9.62 -4.25
C VAL A 66 -7.29 10.37 -4.74
N GLY A 67 -6.13 9.97 -4.23
CA GLY A 67 -4.83 10.45 -4.69
C GLY A 67 -4.11 9.36 -5.45
N LEU A 68 -3.64 9.64 -6.67
CA LEU A 68 -2.86 8.72 -7.49
C LEU A 68 -1.62 9.42 -8.05
N ASN A 69 -0.46 8.78 -7.89
CA ASN A 69 0.77 9.18 -8.55
C ASN A 69 0.85 8.52 -9.92
N LEU A 70 0.40 9.25 -10.95
CA LEU A 70 0.32 8.74 -12.33
C LEU A 70 1.70 8.53 -12.96
N GLU A 71 2.73 9.28 -12.55
CA GLU A 71 4.08 9.11 -13.07
C GLU A 71 4.66 7.76 -12.62
N ARG A 72 4.50 7.44 -11.33
CA ARG A 72 4.98 6.17 -10.75
C ARG A 72 4.19 4.96 -11.21
N LEU A 73 2.92 5.15 -11.57
CA LEU A 73 2.07 4.09 -12.13
C LEU A 73 2.48 3.65 -13.54
N ARG A 74 3.09 4.56 -14.32
CA ARG A 74 3.49 4.29 -15.72
C ARG A 74 4.89 3.72 -15.86
N HIS A 75 5.72 3.85 -14.83
CA HIS A 75 7.11 3.40 -14.79
C HIS A 75 7.19 1.89 -14.51
#